data_AF-A0A4U1JNS3-F1
#
_entry.id   AF-A0A4U1JNS3-F1
#
_cell.length_a   1.000
_cell.length_b   1.000
_cell.length_c   1.000
_cell.angle_alpha   90.00
_cell.angle_beta   90.00
_cell.angle_gamma   90.00
#
_symmetry.space_group_name_H-M   'P 1'
#
loop_
_entity.id
_entity.type
_entity.pdbx_description
1 polymer ?
#
loop_
_entity_poly.entity_id
_entity_poly.type
_entity_poly.pdbx_seq_one_letter_code
_entity_poly.pdbx_strand_id
1 'polypeptide(L)'
;MIDMDFRMFGLFSKVLFFGIVGYAGYVAYDLHRAGYFELPDIPDGSYPISFTSGFRAIVHGVDATEEVMYDAPKWFRRLNSAVPERRFLGIPANVAPWFASSWSNCYPPTAEERDGYYASLPEETQKNLEHARLDGVCVIEVDGDKMLRGLIFSVPRV
;
A
#
# COMPACT_ATOMS: atom_id res chain seq x y z
N MET A 1 -6.58 18.26 51.65
CA MET A 1 -7.21 17.99 50.34
C MET A 1 -6.33 18.52 49.18
N ILE A 2 -5.01 18.35 49.27
CA ILE A 2 -4.03 18.83 48.25
C ILE A 2 -3.12 17.67 47.77
N ASP A 3 -3.01 16.61 48.57
CA ASP A 3 -2.16 15.43 48.29
C ASP A 3 -2.75 14.46 47.23
N MET A 4 -4.07 14.51 47.02
CA MET A 4 -4.74 13.66 46.04
C MET A 4 -4.47 14.09 44.59
N ASP A 5 -4.29 15.40 44.36
CA ASP A 5 -3.99 15.95 43.03
C ASP A 5 -2.60 15.55 42.53
N PHE A 6 -1.59 15.53 43.40
CA PHE A 6 -0.21 15.24 42.99
C PHE A 6 -0.01 13.76 42.62
N ARG A 7 -0.64 12.84 43.37
CA ARG A 7 -0.65 11.41 43.04
C ARG A 7 -1.44 11.11 41.76
N MET A 8 -2.55 11.81 41.55
CA MET A 8 -3.38 11.66 40.35
C MET A 8 -2.67 12.18 39.09
N PHE A 9 -1.96 13.31 39.19
CA PHE A 9 -1.14 13.85 38.11
C PHE A 9 0.04 12.93 37.74
N GLY A 10 0.70 12.34 38.74
CA GLY A 10 1.75 11.35 38.52
C GLY A 10 1.26 10.05 37.88
N LEU A 11 0.06 9.58 38.24
CA LEU A 11 -0.56 8.41 37.61
C LEU A 11 -1.00 8.71 36.17
N PHE A 12 -1.61 9.87 35.92
CA PHE A 12 -2.01 10.30 34.59
C PHE A 12 -0.81 10.40 33.64
N SER A 13 0.28 11.04 34.08
CA SER A 13 1.52 11.14 33.30
C SER A 13 2.09 9.76 32.94
N LYS A 14 2.08 8.79 33.87
CA LYS A 14 2.51 7.42 33.60
C LYS A 14 1.61 6.71 32.59
N VAL A 15 0.28 6.79 32.76
CA VAL A 15 -0.68 6.18 31.82
C VAL A 15 -0.53 6.78 30.43
N LEU A 16 -0.41 8.10 30.33
CA LEU A 16 -0.16 8.80 29.07
C LEU A 16 1.15 8.32 28.42
N PHE A 17 2.23 8.22 29.19
CA PHE A 17 3.51 7.73 28.69
C PHE A 17 3.40 6.30 28.15
N PHE A 18 2.81 5.37 28.89
CA PHE A 18 2.59 4.00 28.42
C PHE A 18 1.68 3.95 27.18
N GLY A 19 0.67 4.82 27.12
CA GLY A 19 -0.19 4.98 25.95
C GLY A 19 0.58 5.42 24.71
N ILE A 20 1.44 6.44 24.84
CA ILE A 20 2.28 6.94 23.75
C ILE A 20 3.28 5.86 23.29
N VAL A 21 3.98 5.21 24.22
CA VAL A 21 4.95 4.17 23.88
C VAL A 21 4.27 2.97 23.22
N GLY A 22 3.12 2.54 23.74
CA GLY A 22 2.33 1.46 23.17
C GLY A 22 1.86 1.79 21.74
N TYR A 23 1.36 3.01 21.52
CA TYR A 23 0.95 3.46 20.19
C TYR A 23 2.13 3.54 19.21
N ALA A 24 3.26 4.10 19.63
CA ALA A 24 4.47 4.16 18.80
C ALA A 24 4.97 2.76 18.41
N GLY A 25 4.97 1.81 19.36
CA GLY A 25 5.31 0.41 19.09
C GLY A 25 4.34 -0.26 18.11
N TYR A 26 3.04 -0.01 18.25
CA TYR A 26 2.01 -0.50 17.33
C TYR A 26 2.22 0.03 15.90
N VAL A 27 2.43 1.35 15.75
CA VAL A 27 2.68 1.97 14.44
C VAL A 27 3.97 1.43 13.81
N ALA A 28 5.05 1.29 14.58
CA ALA A 28 6.30 0.75 14.08
C ALA A 28 6.15 -0.71 13.61
N TYR A 29 5.40 -1.53 14.35
CA TYR A 29 5.10 -2.91 13.97
C TYR A 29 4.28 -2.99 12.68
N ASP A 30 3.25 -2.14 12.55
CA ASP A 30 2.41 -2.10 11.34
C ASP A 30 3.22 -1.69 10.10
N LEU A 31 4.06 -0.65 10.21
CA LEU A 31 4.96 -0.21 9.15
C LEU A 31 5.98 -1.29 8.75
N HIS A 32 6.52 -2.01 9.73
CA HIS A 32 7.44 -3.11 9.50
C HIS A 32 6.75 -4.26 8.74
N ARG A 33 5.57 -4.68 9.20
CA ARG A 33 4.77 -5.73 8.54
C ARG A 33 4.40 -5.34 7.10
N ALA A 34 4.05 -4.08 6.87
CA ALA A 34 3.76 -3.54 5.55
C ALA A 34 5.02 -3.36 4.67
N GLY A 35 6.23 -3.55 5.19
CA GLY A 35 7.47 -3.53 4.43
C GLY A 35 8.03 -2.15 4.12
N TYR A 36 7.51 -1.10 4.76
CA TYR A 36 7.95 0.28 4.47
C TYR A 36 9.40 0.57 4.89
N PHE A 37 9.97 -0.22 5.80
CA PHE A 37 11.40 -0.11 6.16
C PHE A 37 12.34 -0.70 5.10
N GLU A 38 11.82 -1.56 4.23
CA GLU A 38 12.53 -2.17 3.10
C GLU A 38 12.10 -1.54 1.77
N LEU A 39 11.36 -0.42 1.82
CA LEU A 39 10.90 0.29 0.64
C LEU A 39 12.14 0.80 -0.12
N PRO A 40 12.36 0.34 -1.37
CA PRO A 40 13.46 0.83 -2.18
C PRO A 40 13.29 2.31 -2.48
N ASP A 41 14.34 2.93 -3.01
CA ASP A 41 14.19 4.30 -3.49
C ASP A 41 13.25 4.31 -4.69
N ILE A 42 12.28 5.23 -4.63
CA ILE A 42 11.22 5.36 -5.62
C ILE A 42 11.30 6.73 -6.27
N PRO A 43 11.15 6.81 -7.60
CA PRO A 43 11.21 8.08 -8.31
C PRO A 43 10.02 8.96 -7.94
N ASP A 44 10.13 10.25 -8.27
CA ASP A 44 9.06 11.22 -8.02
C ASP A 44 7.81 10.84 -8.82
N GLY A 45 6.64 11.19 -8.28
CA GLY A 45 5.34 10.78 -8.86
C GLY A 45 5.03 9.29 -8.78
N SER A 46 5.83 8.51 -8.03
CA SER A 46 5.53 7.10 -7.74
C SER A 46 5.06 6.94 -6.30
N TYR A 47 4.12 6.01 -6.08
CA TYR A 47 3.45 5.86 -4.79
C TYR A 47 3.48 4.42 -4.32
N PRO A 48 4.01 4.15 -3.11
CA PRO A 48 3.98 2.82 -2.53
C PRO A 48 2.58 2.48 -2.00
N ILE A 49 2.23 1.21 -2.11
CA ILE A 49 1.06 0.61 -1.50
C ILE A 49 1.39 -0.82 -1.04
N SER A 50 0.93 -1.19 0.14
CA SER A 50 1.01 -2.56 0.66
C SER A 50 -0.39 -3.05 0.97
N PHE A 51 -0.66 -4.30 0.60
CA PHE A 51 -1.92 -4.98 0.87
C PHE A 51 -1.76 -5.98 2.03
N THR A 52 -2.88 -6.32 2.67
CA THR A 52 -2.91 -7.30 3.77
C THR A 52 -2.49 -8.70 3.35
N SER A 53 -2.59 -9.01 2.04
CA SER A 53 -2.12 -10.26 1.43
C SER A 53 -0.59 -10.39 1.39
N GLY A 54 0.15 -9.35 1.78
CA GLY A 54 1.62 -9.27 1.64
C GLY A 54 2.09 -8.76 0.28
N PHE A 55 1.17 -8.55 -0.67
CA PHE A 55 1.48 -7.89 -1.94
C PHE A 55 1.86 -6.43 -1.70
N ARG A 56 3.05 -6.05 -2.19
CA ARG A 56 3.62 -4.71 -2.05
C ARG A 56 3.98 -4.18 -3.43
N ALA A 57 3.62 -2.94 -3.69
CA ALA A 57 3.66 -2.36 -5.01
C ALA A 57 4.07 -0.89 -4.99
N ILE A 58 4.84 -0.49 -5.99
CA ILE A 58 5.19 0.89 -6.29
C ILE A 58 4.46 1.23 -7.57
N VAL A 59 3.47 2.12 -7.48
CA VAL A 59 2.64 2.47 -8.63
C VAL A 59 3.19 3.71 -9.30
N HIS A 60 3.45 3.59 -10.59
CA HIS A 60 3.96 4.66 -11.46
C HIS A 60 2.84 5.24 -12.32
N GLY A 61 3.02 6.47 -12.78
CA GLY A 61 2.12 7.09 -13.77
C GLY A 61 0.69 7.28 -13.27
N VAL A 62 0.53 7.49 -11.96
CA VAL A 62 -0.76 7.79 -11.36
C VAL A 62 -1.08 9.26 -11.58
N ASP A 63 -2.26 9.54 -12.11
CA ASP A 63 -2.80 10.89 -12.21
C ASP A 63 -3.25 11.33 -10.80
N ALA A 64 -2.31 11.84 -10.01
CA ALA A 64 -2.56 12.27 -8.64
C ALA A 64 -3.42 13.54 -8.67
N THR A 65 -4.54 13.54 -7.93
CA THR A 65 -5.43 14.70 -7.87
C THR A 65 -4.80 15.89 -7.16
N GLU A 66 -3.78 15.65 -6.33
CA GLU A 66 -3.04 16.68 -5.61
C GLU A 66 -1.54 16.58 -5.92
N GLU A 67 -1.01 17.57 -6.63
CA GLU A 67 0.44 17.71 -6.91
C GLU A 67 1.29 17.83 -5.62
N VAL A 68 0.65 18.14 -4.49
CA VAL A 68 1.27 18.38 -3.17
C VAL A 68 2.07 17.17 -2.66
N MET A 69 1.83 15.97 -3.22
CA MET A 69 2.52 14.74 -2.80
C MET A 69 3.54 14.23 -3.84
N TYR A 70 3.84 15.00 -4.89
CA TYR A 70 4.74 14.58 -5.96
C TYR A 70 6.21 14.49 -5.50
N ASP A 71 6.67 15.48 -4.72
CA ASP A 71 8.05 15.62 -4.21
C ASP A 71 8.18 15.29 -2.70
N ALA A 72 7.10 14.83 -2.09
CA ALA A 72 7.10 14.48 -0.67
C ALA A 72 8.09 13.33 -0.37
N PRO A 73 8.71 13.32 0.83
CA PRO A 73 9.58 12.22 1.25
C PRO A 73 8.88 10.86 1.13
N LYS A 74 9.62 9.83 0.69
CA LYS A 74 9.05 8.50 0.34
C LYS A 74 8.17 7.86 1.43
N TRP A 75 8.44 8.16 2.69
CA TRP A 75 7.70 7.64 3.84
C TRP A 75 6.35 8.33 4.08
N PHE A 76 6.13 9.49 3.49
CA PHE A 76 4.84 10.19 3.48
C PHE A 76 4.01 9.94 2.21
N ARG A 77 4.66 9.51 1.11
CA ARG A 77 3.96 9.17 -0.13
C ARG A 77 3.15 7.90 0.07
N ARG A 78 1.83 7.98 -0.12
CA ARG A 78 0.91 6.84 -0.11
C ARG A 78 -0.07 6.96 -1.26
N LEU A 79 -0.30 5.87 -1.98
CA LEU A 79 -1.20 5.86 -3.12
C LEU A 79 -2.63 6.29 -2.75
N ASN A 80 -3.13 5.81 -1.60
CA ASN A 80 -4.46 6.18 -1.08
C ASN A 80 -4.59 7.66 -0.68
N SER A 81 -3.48 8.37 -0.50
CA SER A 81 -3.44 9.81 -0.21
C SER A 81 -3.34 10.62 -1.50
N ALA A 82 -2.64 10.11 -2.51
CA ALA A 82 -2.52 10.76 -3.83
C ALA A 82 -3.82 10.71 -4.64
N VAL A 83 -4.65 9.68 -4.41
CA VAL A 83 -5.92 9.44 -5.10
C VAL A 83 -7.00 9.09 -4.05
N PRO A 84 -7.44 10.08 -3.25
CA PRO A 84 -8.32 9.85 -2.11
C PRO A 84 -9.75 9.44 -2.49
N GLU A 85 -10.18 9.70 -3.72
CA GLU A 85 -11.48 9.36 -4.27
C GLU A 85 -11.60 7.89 -4.68
N ARG A 86 -10.49 7.14 -4.67
CA ARG A 86 -10.46 5.72 -5.06
C ARG A 86 -9.99 4.81 -3.94
N ARG A 87 -10.45 3.57 -3.98
CA ARG A 87 -9.98 2.48 -3.14
C ARG A 87 -9.29 1.45 -4.02
N PHE A 88 -8.05 1.14 -3.69
CA PHE A 88 -7.24 0.18 -4.43
C PHE A 88 -7.39 -1.23 -3.85
N LEU A 89 -7.43 -2.21 -4.75
CA LEU A 89 -7.56 -3.63 -4.49
C LEU A 89 -6.38 -4.34 -5.17
N GLY A 90 -5.66 -5.16 -4.40
CA GLY A 90 -4.48 -5.87 -4.89
C GLY A 90 -4.79 -7.35 -5.09
N ILE A 91 -4.56 -7.85 -6.29
CA ILE A 91 -4.72 -9.27 -6.64
C ILE A 91 -3.32 -9.85 -6.84
N PRO A 92 -2.79 -10.60 -5.87
CA PRO A 92 -1.47 -11.20 -6.01
C PRO A 92 -1.48 -12.31 -7.06
N ALA A 93 -0.44 -12.37 -7.88
CA ALA A 93 -0.17 -13.52 -8.72
C ALA A 93 0.42 -14.66 -7.88
N ASN A 94 0.33 -15.89 -8.39
CA ASN A 94 0.96 -17.04 -7.76
C ASN A 94 2.48 -17.02 -8.02
N VAL A 95 3.24 -16.50 -7.07
CA VAL A 95 4.70 -16.41 -7.11
C VAL A 95 5.32 -17.31 -6.05
N ALA A 96 6.61 -17.63 -6.22
CA ALA A 96 7.33 -18.39 -5.22
C ALA A 96 7.35 -17.66 -3.86
N PRO A 97 7.35 -18.39 -2.72
CA PRO A 97 7.19 -17.78 -1.40
C PRO A 97 8.20 -16.68 -1.04
N TRP A 98 9.43 -16.76 -1.55
CA TRP A 98 10.47 -15.75 -1.30
C TRP A 98 10.25 -14.43 -2.06
N PHE A 99 9.38 -14.41 -3.08
CA PHE A 99 8.94 -13.18 -3.76
C PHE A 99 7.63 -12.62 -3.20
N ALA A 100 7.01 -13.30 -2.25
CA ALA A 100 5.72 -12.90 -1.71
C ALA A 100 5.78 -11.53 -1.00
N SER A 101 6.92 -11.18 -0.40
CA SER A 101 7.11 -9.89 0.28
C SER A 101 7.93 -8.87 -0.52
N SER A 102 8.34 -9.19 -1.75
CA SER A 102 9.11 -8.29 -2.60
C SER A 102 8.24 -7.14 -3.12
N TRP A 103 8.82 -5.95 -3.18
CA TRP A 103 8.22 -4.79 -3.84
C TRP A 103 8.22 -4.99 -5.35
N SER A 104 7.07 -4.83 -5.98
CA SER A 104 6.92 -4.83 -7.44
C SER A 104 6.73 -3.41 -7.99
N ASN A 105 7.19 -3.19 -9.21
CA ASN A 105 6.90 -1.96 -9.96
C ASN A 105 5.63 -2.15 -10.78
N CYS A 106 4.69 -1.21 -10.67
CA CYS A 106 3.39 -1.29 -11.31
C CYS A 106 3.21 -0.16 -12.31
N TYR A 107 2.82 -0.52 -13.53
CA TYR A 107 2.62 0.42 -14.63
C TYR A 107 1.18 0.38 -15.11
N PRO A 108 0.66 1.49 -15.68
CA PRO A 108 -0.65 1.50 -16.29
C PRO A 108 -0.78 0.41 -17.37
N PRO A 109 -1.87 -0.38 -17.37
CA PRO A 109 -2.05 -1.47 -18.34
C PRO A 109 -2.26 -0.93 -19.75
N THR A 110 -1.68 -1.62 -20.73
CA THR A 110 -2.08 -1.48 -22.14
C THR A 110 -3.50 -2.02 -22.37
N ALA A 111 -4.10 -1.72 -23.53
CA ALA A 111 -5.43 -2.23 -23.88
C ALA A 111 -5.45 -3.77 -23.97
N GLU A 112 -4.42 -4.34 -24.59
CA GLU A 112 -4.27 -5.80 -24.77
C GLU A 112 -4.08 -6.52 -23.42
N GLU A 113 -3.22 -5.99 -22.55
CA GLU A 113 -3.02 -6.53 -21.20
C GLU A 113 -4.31 -6.49 -20.39
N ARG A 114 -5.06 -5.40 -20.50
CA ARG A 114 -6.33 -5.25 -19.79
C ARG A 114 -7.28 -6.38 -20.15
N ASP A 115 -7.56 -6.56 -21.43
CA ASP A 115 -8.51 -7.57 -21.88
C ASP A 115 -8.01 -8.98 -21.56
N GLY A 116 -6.71 -9.24 -21.75
CA GLY A 116 -6.08 -10.51 -21.42
C GLY A 116 -6.17 -10.85 -19.92
N TYR A 117 -5.90 -9.89 -19.04
CA TYR A 117 -5.96 -10.12 -17.60
C TYR A 117 -7.38 -10.30 -17.11
N TYR A 118 -8.35 -9.49 -17.55
CA TYR A 118 -9.76 -9.70 -17.18
C TYR A 118 -10.26 -11.09 -17.57
N ALA A 119 -9.91 -11.59 -18.76
CA ALA A 119 -10.29 -12.92 -19.22
C ALA A 119 -9.62 -14.05 -18.42
N SER A 120 -8.42 -13.81 -17.88
CA SER A 120 -7.65 -14.80 -17.12
C SER A 120 -8.10 -14.96 -15.66
N LEU A 121 -8.85 -14.00 -15.12
CA LEU A 121 -9.28 -14.02 -13.73
C LEU A 121 -10.36 -15.08 -13.48
N PRO A 122 -10.41 -15.72 -12.30
CA PRO A 122 -11.51 -16.61 -11.94
C PRO A 122 -12.86 -15.88 -11.98
N GLU A 123 -13.93 -16.56 -12.40
CA GLU A 123 -15.28 -15.96 -12.54
C GLU A 123 -15.76 -15.25 -11.27
N GLU A 124 -15.49 -15.82 -10.10
CA GLU A 124 -15.82 -15.21 -8.80
C GLU A 124 -15.10 -13.86 -8.62
N THR A 125 -13.84 -13.78 -9.03
CA THR A 125 -13.05 -12.55 -8.93
C THR A 125 -13.54 -11.52 -9.94
N GLN A 126 -13.88 -11.93 -11.16
CA GLN A 126 -14.45 -11.03 -12.18
C GLN A 126 -15.73 -10.37 -11.68
N LYS A 127 -16.63 -11.14 -11.05
CA LYS A 127 -17.87 -10.63 -10.46
C LYS A 127 -17.60 -9.63 -9.33
N ASN A 128 -16.62 -9.89 -8.48
CA ASN A 128 -16.25 -8.98 -7.38
C ASN A 128 -15.55 -7.70 -7.88
N LEU A 129 -15.01 -7.72 -9.09
CA LEU A 129 -14.38 -6.59 -9.77
C LEU A 129 -15.31 -5.94 -10.79
N GLU A 130 -16.61 -6.24 -10.75
CA GLU A 130 -17.59 -5.56 -11.57
C GLU A 130 -17.51 -4.05 -11.27
N HIS A 131 -17.27 -3.25 -12.32
CA HIS A 131 -16.99 -1.80 -12.27
C HIS A 131 -15.62 -1.38 -11.67
N ALA A 132 -14.74 -2.31 -11.33
CA ALA A 132 -13.37 -1.99 -10.98
C ALA A 132 -12.56 -1.67 -12.25
N ARG A 133 -11.65 -0.70 -12.15
CA ARG A 133 -10.70 -0.32 -13.20
C ARG A 133 -9.35 -0.98 -12.91
N LEU A 134 -8.76 -1.67 -13.88
CA LEU A 134 -7.36 -2.10 -13.79
C LEU A 134 -6.45 -0.85 -13.90
N ASP A 135 -5.74 -0.56 -12.82
CA ASP A 135 -4.85 0.61 -12.70
C ASP A 135 -3.38 0.25 -12.83
N GLY A 136 -3.00 -0.99 -12.50
CA GLY A 136 -1.60 -1.38 -12.48
C GLY A 136 -1.37 -2.84 -12.79
N VAL A 137 -0.44 -3.10 -13.71
CA VAL A 137 0.18 -4.41 -13.92
C VAL A 137 1.51 -4.39 -13.19
N CYS A 138 1.66 -5.26 -12.19
CA CYS A 138 2.77 -5.20 -11.25
C CYS A 138 3.75 -6.33 -11.52
N VAL A 139 5.01 -5.96 -11.76
CA VAL A 139 6.08 -6.91 -12.10
C VAL A 139 7.24 -6.80 -11.13
N ILE A 140 7.91 -7.93 -10.92
CA ILE A 140 9.23 -7.98 -10.30
C ILE A 140 10.25 -8.34 -11.39
N GLU A 141 11.42 -7.71 -11.31
CA GLU A 141 12.54 -8.00 -12.20
C GLU A 141 13.51 -8.91 -11.45
N VAL A 142 13.79 -10.09 -12.03
CA VAL A 142 14.70 -11.09 -11.46
C VAL A 142 15.58 -11.58 -12.59
N ASP A 143 16.90 -11.43 -12.45
CA ASP A 143 17.89 -11.86 -13.44
C ASP A 143 17.65 -11.31 -14.87
N GLY A 144 17.00 -10.15 -14.98
CA GLY A 144 16.65 -9.51 -16.25
C GLY A 144 15.26 -9.90 -16.79
N ASP A 145 14.59 -10.87 -16.18
CA ASP A 145 13.25 -11.30 -16.56
C ASP A 145 12.18 -10.59 -15.74
N LYS A 146 11.10 -10.18 -16.43
CA LYS A 146 9.92 -9.59 -15.81
C LYS A 146 8.91 -10.68 -15.48
N MET A 147 8.62 -10.85 -14.20
CA MET A 147 7.59 -11.75 -13.72
C MET A 147 6.41 -10.98 -13.16
N LEU A 148 5.20 -11.39 -13.52
CA LEU A 148 3.98 -10.82 -12.95
C LEU A 148 3.91 -11.14 -11.46
N ARG A 149 3.88 -10.09 -10.64
CA ARG A 149 3.71 -10.18 -9.20
C ARG A 149 2.25 -10.00 -8.80
N GLY A 150 1.47 -9.23 -9.54
CA GLY A 150 0.06 -9.04 -9.27
C GLY A 150 -0.58 -7.95 -10.11
N LEU A 151 -1.83 -7.68 -9.82
CA LEU A 151 -2.64 -6.66 -10.48
C LEU A 151 -3.21 -5.71 -9.42
N ILE A 152 -3.30 -4.44 -9.76
CA ILE A 152 -3.96 -3.43 -8.95
C ILE A 152 -5.20 -2.97 -9.68
N PHE A 153 -6.33 -3.15 -9.02
CA PHE A 153 -7.61 -2.60 -9.41
C PHE A 153 -7.96 -1.44 -8.50
N SER A 154 -8.86 -0.59 -8.96
CA SER A 154 -9.46 0.42 -8.12
C SER A 154 -10.94 0.59 -8.39
N VAL A 155 -11.65 0.96 -7.33
CA VAL A 155 -13.07 1.31 -7.36
C VAL A 155 -13.25 2.72 -6.80
N PRO A 156 -14.26 3.47 -7.26
CA PRO A 156 -14.64 4.73 -6.61
C PRO A 156 -14.98 4.51 -5.12
N ARG A 157 -14.62 5.47 -4.26
CA ARG A 157 -15.15 5.53 -2.89
C ARG A 157 -16.55 6.15 -2.96
N VAL A 158 -17.55 5.37 -2.54
CA VAL A 158 -18.95 5.80 -2.37
C VAL A 158 -19.29 5.94 -0.89
#